data_AF-A0A951ART7-F1
#
_entry.id   AF-A0A951ART7-F1
#
_cell.length_a   1.000
_cell.length_b   1.000
_cell.length_c   1.000
_cell.angle_alpha   90.00
_cell.angle_beta   90.00
_cell.angle_gamma   90.00
#
_symmetry.space_group_name_H-M   'P 1'
#
loop_
_entity.id
_entity.type
_entity.pdbx_description
1 polymer ?
#
loop_
_entity_poly.entity_id
_entity_poly.type
_entity_poly.pdbx_seq_one_letter_code
_entity_poly.pdbx_strand_id
1 'polypeptide(L)'
;MSGTEFEYWTARVPSWVVPAPMAVRDMTLLAAHLYRDKPNDAIHGVTAALAWILGDAYGPITGRTEQPVTRNLAQAEETASAIAFGPIFDLGSDYARLGVANVPARPHSTSYCRTVSRTLWWLRGKEDIKPPMTVPVRDDHGRPLTARELYDRRVAADPLARLRVAEENEALYIRCEQDASRYRALAQLIDASDRH
;
A
#
# COMPACT_ATOMS: atom_id res chain seq x y z
N MET A 1 -13.01 19.75 -18.33
CA MET A 1 -12.10 18.62 -18.62
C MET A 1 -12.12 17.68 -17.42
N SER A 2 -12.16 16.37 -17.68
CA SER A 2 -11.78 15.25 -16.80
C SER A 2 -12.50 15.04 -15.47
N GLY A 3 -13.81 14.76 -15.49
CA GLY A 3 -14.52 14.15 -14.35
C GLY A 3 -14.54 12.61 -14.37
N THR A 4 -14.21 12.00 -15.51
CA THR A 4 -14.55 10.59 -15.78
C THR A 4 -13.47 9.58 -15.38
N GLU A 5 -12.17 9.93 -15.40
CA GLU A 5 -11.10 8.95 -15.15
C GLU A 5 -10.93 8.55 -13.67
N PHE A 6 -11.14 9.48 -12.73
CA PHE A 6 -11.06 9.17 -11.30
C PHE A 6 -12.17 8.22 -10.83
N GLU A 7 -13.34 8.30 -11.47
CA GLU A 7 -14.52 7.49 -11.14
C GLU A 7 -14.32 6.01 -11.50
N TYR A 8 -13.63 5.72 -12.61
CA TYR A 8 -13.33 4.34 -13.01
C TYR A 8 -12.39 3.61 -12.05
N TRP A 9 -11.40 4.32 -11.49
CA TRP A 9 -10.40 3.69 -10.63
C TRP A 9 -10.95 3.43 -9.22
N THR A 10 -11.75 4.36 -8.69
CA THR A 10 -12.38 4.22 -7.38
C THR A 10 -13.37 3.05 -7.32
N ALA A 11 -14.08 2.77 -8.41
CA ALA A 11 -15.04 1.67 -8.50
C ALA A 11 -14.43 0.26 -8.34
N ARG A 12 -13.10 0.11 -8.47
CA ARG A 12 -12.42 -1.20 -8.39
C ARG A 12 -11.81 -1.52 -7.02
N VAL A 13 -11.65 -0.54 -6.14
CA VAL A 13 -11.04 -0.78 -4.82
C VAL A 13 -12.08 -1.42 -3.89
N PRO A 14 -11.83 -2.62 -3.32
CA PRO A 14 -12.79 -3.24 -2.40
C PRO A 14 -13.08 -2.35 -1.19
N SER A 15 -14.33 -2.28 -0.76
CA SER A 15 -14.79 -1.38 0.32
C SER A 15 -14.17 -1.64 1.70
N TRP A 16 -13.52 -2.79 1.91
CA TRP A 16 -12.81 -3.11 3.14
C TRP A 16 -11.40 -2.51 3.19
N VAL A 17 -10.87 -2.04 2.06
CA VAL A 17 -9.54 -1.42 1.97
C VAL A 17 -9.56 -0.09 2.73
N VAL A 18 -8.64 0.07 3.67
CA VAL A 18 -8.58 1.20 4.60
C VAL A 18 -7.86 2.43 4.01
N PRO A 19 -6.71 2.30 3.32
CA PRO A 19 -6.09 3.45 2.66
C PRO A 19 -7.04 4.12 1.66
N ALA A 20 -6.96 5.45 1.56
CA ALA A 20 -7.74 6.20 0.60
C ALA A 20 -7.48 5.68 -0.84
N PRO A 21 -8.49 5.64 -1.73
CA PRO A 21 -8.32 5.13 -3.09
C PRO A 21 -7.14 5.74 -3.85
N MET A 22 -6.88 7.04 -3.66
CA MET A 22 -5.70 7.69 -4.24
C MET A 22 -4.36 7.16 -3.77
N ALA A 23 -4.25 6.78 -2.50
CA ALA A 23 -3.03 6.18 -1.98
C ALA A 23 -2.80 4.78 -2.58
N VAL A 24 -3.87 4.01 -2.81
CA VAL A 24 -3.80 2.72 -3.49
C VAL A 24 -3.40 2.92 -4.96
N ARG A 25 -3.96 3.92 -5.66
CA ARG A 25 -3.61 4.24 -7.05
C ARG A 25 -2.15 4.61 -7.20
N ASP A 26 -1.70 5.56 -6.40
CA ASP A 26 -0.31 6.01 -6.40
C ASP A 26 0.65 4.86 -6.11
N MET A 27 0.30 3.98 -5.16
CA MET A 27 1.09 2.78 -4.87
C MET A 27 1.14 1.83 -6.07
N THR A 28 0.02 1.55 -6.73
CA THR A 28 -0.06 0.65 -7.89
C THR A 28 0.79 1.17 -9.05
N LEU A 29 0.63 2.44 -9.41
CA LEU A 29 1.39 3.06 -10.50
C LEU A 29 2.88 3.12 -10.17
N LEU A 30 3.24 3.49 -8.94
CA LEU A 30 4.63 3.51 -8.50
C LEU A 30 5.26 2.11 -8.49
N ALA A 31 4.54 1.09 -8.01
CA ALA A 31 5.03 -0.29 -7.95
C ALA A 31 5.25 -0.85 -9.36
N ALA A 32 4.29 -0.64 -10.25
CA ALA A 32 4.40 -1.05 -11.65
C ALA A 32 5.58 -0.36 -12.35
N HIS A 33 5.74 0.95 -12.15
CA HIS A 33 6.87 1.70 -12.71
C HIS A 33 8.22 1.15 -12.21
N LEU A 34 8.40 1.07 -10.89
CA LEU A 34 9.67 0.62 -10.31
C LEU A 34 9.96 -0.85 -10.63
N TYR A 35 8.93 -1.69 -10.77
CA TYR A 35 9.12 -3.09 -11.18
C TYR A 35 9.60 -3.19 -12.62
N ARG A 36 9.07 -2.34 -13.52
CA ARG A 36 9.50 -2.29 -14.92
C ARG A 36 10.93 -1.77 -15.07
N ASP A 37 11.28 -0.73 -14.32
CA ASP A 37 12.61 -0.09 -14.37
C ASP A 37 13.68 -0.97 -13.70
N LYS A 38 13.41 -1.42 -12.48
CA LYS A 38 14.36 -2.20 -11.67
C LYS A 38 13.65 -3.34 -10.93
N PRO A 39 13.36 -4.45 -11.63
CA PRO A 39 12.63 -5.57 -11.04
C PRO A 39 13.39 -6.16 -9.86
N ASN A 40 12.67 -6.39 -8.77
CA ASN A 40 13.11 -7.19 -7.65
C ASN A 40 11.91 -7.79 -6.92
N ASP A 41 12.15 -8.83 -6.13
CA ASP A 41 11.10 -9.59 -5.45
C ASP A 41 10.25 -8.76 -4.49
N ALA A 42 10.84 -7.76 -3.84
CA ALA A 42 10.11 -6.90 -2.91
C ALA A 42 9.07 -6.04 -3.65
N ILE A 43 9.46 -5.43 -4.77
CA ILE A 43 8.52 -4.65 -5.60
C ILE A 43 7.50 -5.60 -6.25
N HIS A 44 7.94 -6.77 -6.71
CA HIS A 44 7.05 -7.76 -7.30
C HIS A 44 5.92 -8.17 -6.33
N GLY A 45 6.24 -8.41 -5.05
CA GLY A 45 5.24 -8.75 -4.05
C GLY A 45 4.21 -7.63 -3.82
N VAL A 46 4.63 -6.36 -3.85
CA VAL A 46 3.72 -5.21 -3.77
C VAL A 46 2.82 -5.15 -5.00
N THR A 47 3.39 -5.23 -6.21
CA THR A 47 2.66 -5.19 -7.48
C THR A 47 1.65 -6.32 -7.58
N ALA A 48 2.04 -7.55 -7.23
CA ALA A 48 1.17 -8.72 -7.31
C ALA A 48 0.00 -8.65 -6.33
N ALA A 49 0.24 -8.20 -5.10
CA ALA A 49 -0.84 -8.00 -4.12
C ALA A 49 -1.84 -6.94 -4.58
N LEU A 50 -1.37 -5.81 -5.12
CA LEU A 50 -2.24 -4.74 -5.62
C LEU A 50 -3.04 -5.18 -6.84
N ALA A 51 -2.40 -5.83 -7.82
CA ALA A 51 -3.09 -6.33 -9.01
C ALA A 51 -4.19 -7.35 -8.65
N TRP A 52 -3.93 -8.25 -7.69
CA TRP A 52 -4.92 -9.21 -7.22
C TRP A 52 -6.12 -8.54 -6.54
N ILE A 53 -5.86 -7.58 -5.65
CA ILE A 53 -6.90 -6.82 -4.92
C ILE A 53 -7.79 -6.02 -5.88
N LEU A 54 -7.23 -5.53 -6.98
CA LEU A 54 -7.94 -4.79 -8.01
C LEU A 54 -8.65 -5.69 -9.04
N GLY A 55 -8.49 -7.02 -8.93
CA GLY A 55 -9.14 -7.99 -9.80
C GLY A 55 -8.38 -8.33 -11.09
N ASP A 56 -7.16 -7.82 -11.26
CA ASP A 56 -6.37 -7.94 -12.49
C ASP A 56 -5.38 -9.14 -12.47
N ALA A 57 -5.30 -9.88 -11.35
CA ALA A 57 -4.41 -11.03 -11.19
C ALA A 57 -4.98 -12.10 -10.25
N TYR A 58 -4.30 -13.25 -10.17
CA TYR A 58 -4.54 -14.30 -9.17
C TYR A 58 -3.88 -13.98 -7.84
N GLY A 59 -4.30 -14.68 -6.78
CA GLY A 59 -3.70 -14.56 -5.44
C GLY A 59 -2.17 -14.71 -5.48
N PRO A 60 -1.40 -13.75 -4.93
CA PRO A 60 0.05 -13.72 -5.08
C PRO A 60 0.79 -14.92 -4.46
N ILE A 61 0.23 -15.56 -3.44
CA ILE A 61 0.85 -16.66 -2.70
C ILE A 61 0.25 -18.00 -3.06
N THR A 62 -1.09 -18.07 -3.13
CA THR A 62 -1.80 -19.34 -3.35
C THR A 62 -2.23 -19.51 -4.81
N GLY A 63 -2.27 -18.42 -5.58
CA GLY A 63 -2.79 -18.39 -6.95
C GLY A 63 -4.29 -18.65 -7.03
N ARG A 64 -5.01 -18.36 -5.95
CA ARG A 64 -6.47 -18.40 -5.89
C ARG A 64 -7.10 -17.43 -6.91
N THR A 65 -8.29 -17.73 -7.38
CA THR A 65 -8.94 -17.03 -8.51
C THR A 65 -10.22 -16.29 -8.12
N GLU A 66 -10.63 -16.44 -6.86
CA GLU A 66 -11.87 -15.90 -6.31
C GLU A 66 -11.88 -14.37 -6.36
N GLN A 67 -12.96 -13.81 -6.92
CA GLN A 67 -13.22 -12.39 -7.05
C GLN A 67 -14.70 -12.08 -6.75
N PRO A 68 -15.05 -10.89 -6.24
CA PRO A 68 -14.14 -9.84 -5.79
C PRO A 68 -13.36 -10.25 -4.53
N VAL A 69 -12.14 -9.74 -4.35
CA VAL A 69 -11.35 -10.06 -3.15
C VAL A 69 -12.04 -9.51 -1.90
N THR A 70 -12.50 -10.41 -1.04
CA THR A 70 -13.09 -10.07 0.26
C THR A 70 -12.00 -9.87 1.32
N ARG A 71 -12.34 -9.23 2.45
CA ARG A 71 -11.42 -9.08 3.59
C ARG A 71 -10.90 -10.43 4.10
N ASN A 72 -11.75 -11.46 4.09
CA ASN A 72 -11.39 -12.81 4.53
C ASN A 72 -10.44 -13.49 3.54
N LEU A 73 -10.63 -13.29 2.22
CA LEU A 73 -9.67 -13.77 1.21
C LEU A 73 -8.31 -13.11 1.39
N ALA A 74 -8.26 -11.78 1.58
CA ALA A 74 -7.02 -11.06 1.83
C ALA A 74 -6.32 -11.53 3.11
N GLN A 75 -7.08 -11.79 4.18
CA GLN A 75 -6.52 -12.34 5.42
C GLN A 75 -5.98 -13.77 5.23
N ALA A 76 -6.68 -14.61 4.47
CA ALA A 76 -6.21 -15.96 4.17
C ALA A 76 -4.90 -15.94 3.35
N GLU A 77 -4.78 -15.03 2.38
CA GLU A 77 -3.56 -14.87 1.58
C GLU A 77 -2.39 -14.31 2.40
N GLU A 78 -2.67 -13.41 3.34
CA GLU A 78 -1.69 -12.93 4.33
C GLU A 78 -1.19 -14.08 5.21
N THR A 79 -2.08 -14.95 5.70
CA THR A 79 -1.75 -16.15 6.47
C THR A 79 -0.88 -17.10 5.65
N ALA A 80 -1.24 -17.36 4.38
CA ALA A 80 -0.44 -18.17 3.47
C ALA A 80 0.97 -17.59 3.29
N SER A 81 1.05 -16.27 3.15
CA SER A 81 2.33 -15.56 3.02
C SER A 81 3.19 -15.75 4.27
N ALA A 82 2.64 -15.57 5.46
CA ALA A 82 3.36 -15.77 6.72
C ALA A 82 3.91 -17.20 6.88
N ILE A 83 3.15 -18.21 6.43
CA ILE A 83 3.63 -19.60 6.39
C ILE A 83 4.81 -19.74 5.42
N ALA A 84 4.74 -19.10 4.25
CA ALA A 84 5.75 -19.25 3.20
C ALA A 84 7.14 -18.71 3.57
N PHE A 85 7.27 -17.82 4.57
CA PHE A 85 8.57 -17.28 5.01
C PHE A 85 8.88 -17.43 6.52
N GLY A 86 7.98 -18.03 7.30
CA GLY A 86 8.12 -18.19 8.76
C GLY A 86 8.18 -19.66 9.20
N PRO A 87 8.50 -19.93 10.48
CA PRO A 87 8.39 -21.28 11.04
C PRO A 87 6.94 -21.77 10.98
N ILE A 88 6.76 -23.05 10.66
CA ILE A 88 5.47 -23.70 10.41
C ILE A 88 4.57 -23.57 11.65
N PHE A 89 3.50 -22.79 11.55
CA PHE A 89 2.37 -22.82 12.49
C PHE A 89 1.24 -23.64 11.87
N ASP A 90 0.57 -24.48 12.67
CA ASP A 90 -0.66 -25.14 12.25
C ASP A 90 -1.81 -24.12 12.25
N LEU A 91 -2.22 -23.70 11.05
CA LEU A 91 -3.23 -22.66 10.82
C LEU A 91 -4.49 -23.23 10.13
N GLY A 92 -4.67 -24.56 10.11
CA GLY A 92 -5.86 -25.16 9.51
C GLY A 92 -7.17 -24.62 10.10
N SER A 93 -7.16 -24.28 11.39
CA SER A 93 -8.28 -23.66 12.12
C SER A 93 -8.59 -22.23 11.68
N ASP A 94 -7.60 -21.47 11.17
CA ASP A 94 -7.80 -20.08 10.75
C ASP A 94 -8.56 -19.98 9.42
N TYR A 95 -8.27 -20.85 8.45
CA TYR A 95 -9.00 -20.87 7.17
C TYR A 95 -10.48 -21.20 7.36
N ALA A 96 -10.78 -22.20 8.21
CA ALA A 96 -12.15 -22.57 8.55
C ALA A 96 -12.91 -21.40 9.21
N ARG A 97 -12.28 -20.70 10.15
CA ARG A 97 -12.87 -19.51 10.81
C ARG A 97 -13.15 -18.36 9.84
N LEU A 98 -12.33 -18.21 8.79
CA LEU A 98 -12.52 -17.21 7.75
C LEU A 98 -13.60 -17.61 6.73
N GLY A 99 -14.06 -18.86 6.73
CA GLY A 99 -14.96 -19.39 5.71
C GLY A 99 -14.30 -19.46 4.33
N VAL A 100 -12.98 -19.69 4.29
CA VAL A 100 -12.18 -19.70 3.06
C VAL A 100 -11.49 -21.05 2.90
N ALA A 101 -11.47 -21.59 1.68
CA ALA A 101 -10.76 -22.82 1.40
C ALA A 101 -9.26 -22.68 1.70
N ASN A 102 -8.68 -23.69 2.34
CA ASN A 102 -7.23 -23.76 2.53
C ASN A 102 -6.57 -24.17 1.21
N VAL A 103 -5.86 -23.23 0.58
CA VAL A 103 -5.08 -23.47 -0.64
C VAL A 103 -3.60 -23.40 -0.28
N PRO A 104 -2.79 -24.43 -0.61
CA PRO A 104 -1.38 -24.43 -0.31
C PRO A 104 -0.65 -23.23 -0.91
N ALA A 105 0.28 -22.65 -0.14
CA ALA A 105 1.18 -21.61 -0.64
C ALA A 105 2.11 -22.18 -1.73
N ARG A 106 2.35 -21.40 -2.77
CA ARG A 106 3.32 -21.70 -3.83
C ARG A 106 4.74 -21.29 -3.36
N PRO A 107 5.80 -21.90 -3.92
CA PRO A 107 7.16 -21.50 -3.60
C PRO A 107 7.48 -20.09 -4.11
N HIS A 108 7.90 -19.21 -3.21
CA HIS A 108 8.34 -17.84 -3.51
C HIS A 108 9.51 -17.46 -2.59
N SER A 109 10.23 -16.38 -2.91
CA SER A 109 11.29 -15.89 -2.04
C SER A 109 10.73 -15.25 -0.76
N THR A 110 11.51 -15.28 0.33
CA THR A 110 11.15 -14.61 1.59
C THR A 110 10.86 -13.12 1.42
N SER A 111 11.58 -12.45 0.51
CA SER A 111 11.38 -11.02 0.23
C SER A 111 10.02 -10.76 -0.42
N TYR A 112 9.64 -11.59 -1.39
CA TYR A 112 8.34 -11.53 -2.05
C TYR A 112 7.19 -11.74 -1.05
N CYS A 113 7.21 -12.84 -0.29
CA CYS A 113 6.14 -13.13 0.66
C CYS A 113 6.02 -12.03 1.73
N ARG A 114 7.15 -11.60 2.32
CA ARG A 114 7.13 -10.52 3.32
C ARG A 114 6.48 -9.23 2.79
N THR A 115 6.75 -8.87 1.54
CA THR A 115 6.17 -7.66 0.94
C THR A 115 4.71 -7.83 0.56
N VAL A 116 4.27 -9.02 0.13
CA VAL A 116 2.84 -9.34 0.00
C VAL A 116 2.13 -9.18 1.34
N SER A 117 2.63 -9.80 2.42
CA SER A 117 2.03 -9.68 3.75
C SER A 117 1.94 -8.23 4.21
N ARG A 118 3.03 -7.47 4.07
CA ARG A 118 3.05 -6.05 4.48
C ARG A 118 2.07 -5.20 3.67
N THR A 119 1.94 -5.48 2.37
CA THR A 119 0.97 -4.79 1.51
C THR A 119 -0.46 -5.09 1.95
N LEU A 120 -0.79 -6.37 2.21
CA LEU A 120 -2.10 -6.77 2.72
C LEU A 120 -2.40 -6.20 4.11
N TRP A 121 -1.43 -6.16 5.01
CA TRP A 121 -1.58 -5.50 6.32
C TRP A 121 -1.90 -4.01 6.19
N TRP A 122 -1.20 -3.31 5.29
CA TRP A 122 -1.44 -1.90 5.02
C TRP A 122 -2.85 -1.68 4.46
N LEU A 123 -3.26 -2.46 3.46
CA LEU A 123 -4.59 -2.38 2.86
C LEU A 123 -5.71 -2.67 3.87
N ARG A 124 -5.48 -3.59 4.80
CA ARG A 124 -6.45 -3.93 5.87
C ARG A 124 -6.49 -2.90 7.02
N GLY A 125 -5.59 -1.92 7.02
CA GLY A 125 -5.46 -0.91 8.08
C GLY A 125 -4.97 -1.47 9.40
N LYS A 126 -4.07 -2.46 9.38
CA LYS A 126 -3.43 -2.95 10.60
C LYS A 126 -2.63 -1.81 11.25
N GLU A 127 -2.80 -1.64 12.56
CA GLU A 127 -2.15 -0.57 13.32
C GLU A 127 -0.62 -0.58 13.14
N ASP A 128 -0.04 0.61 13.13
CA ASP A 128 1.40 0.88 12.95
C ASP A 128 2.02 0.40 11.62
N ILE A 129 1.22 -0.13 10.68
CA ILE A 129 1.72 -0.56 9.39
C ILE A 129 1.77 0.62 8.42
N LYS A 130 3.00 1.07 8.15
CA LYS A 130 3.28 2.05 7.09
C LYS A 130 3.11 1.40 5.71
N PRO A 131 2.75 2.20 4.68
CA PRO A 131 2.73 1.74 3.30
C PRO A 131 4.03 0.97 2.93
N PRO A 132 3.95 -0.09 2.10
CA PRO A 132 5.12 -0.90 1.73
C PRO A 132 6.18 -0.09 0.98
N MET A 133 5.79 0.97 0.28
CA MET A 133 6.67 1.95 -0.35
C MET A 133 6.21 3.36 0.01
N THR A 134 7.11 4.33 -0.10
CA THR A 134 6.72 5.74 0.10
C THR A 134 5.86 6.21 -1.08
N VAL A 135 4.64 6.65 -0.81
CA VAL A 135 3.75 7.31 -1.77
C VAL A 135 3.57 8.79 -1.42
N PRO A 136 3.33 9.67 -2.41
CA PRO A 136 2.99 11.06 -2.14
C PRO A 136 1.76 11.18 -1.24
N VAL A 137 1.80 12.10 -0.28
CA VAL A 137 0.59 12.53 0.42
C VAL A 137 -0.05 13.63 -0.43
N ARG A 138 -1.29 13.42 -0.86
CA ARG A 138 -2.06 14.37 -1.68
C ARG A 138 -3.15 15.07 -0.86
N ASP A 139 -3.55 16.27 -1.30
CA ASP A 139 -4.77 16.95 -0.87
C ASP A 139 -6.01 16.34 -1.56
N ASP A 140 -7.20 16.86 -1.20
CA ASP A 140 -8.48 16.41 -1.78
C ASP A 140 -8.61 16.74 -3.28
N HIS A 141 -7.72 17.60 -3.81
CA HIS A 141 -7.61 17.89 -5.24
C HIS A 141 -6.57 17.02 -5.96
N GLY A 142 -5.99 16.04 -5.26
CA GLY A 142 -4.99 15.14 -5.81
C GLY A 142 -3.62 15.79 -6.00
N ARG A 143 -3.33 16.95 -5.42
CA ARG A 143 -2.00 17.59 -5.51
C ARG A 143 -1.12 17.15 -4.35
N PRO A 144 0.18 16.88 -4.56
CA PRO A 144 1.10 16.60 -3.45
C PRO A 144 1.13 17.76 -2.46
N LEU A 145 1.08 17.45 -1.16
CA LEU A 145 1.15 18.47 -0.11
C LEU A 145 2.49 19.20 -0.12
N THR A 146 2.42 20.50 0.14
CA THR A 146 3.56 21.37 0.37
C THR A 146 4.23 21.09 1.72
N ALA A 147 5.45 21.60 1.91
CA ALA A 147 6.17 21.49 3.18
C ALA A 147 5.35 22.06 4.35
N ARG A 148 4.68 23.20 4.13
CA ARG A 148 3.85 23.86 5.12
C ARG A 148 2.64 23.01 5.51
N GLU A 149 1.91 22.47 4.54
CA GLU A 149 0.74 21.61 4.79
C GLU A 149 1.13 20.31 5.51
N LEU A 150 2.28 19.71 5.13
CA LEU A 150 2.82 18.55 5.83
C LEU A 150 3.20 18.88 7.28
N TYR A 151 3.83 20.03 7.51
CA TYR A 151 4.18 20.50 8.85
C TYR A 151 2.92 20.71 9.69
N ASP A 152 1.94 21.46 9.19
CA ASP A 152 0.69 21.75 9.90
C ASP A 152 -0.07 20.45 10.22
N ARG A 153 -0.10 19.48 9.30
CA ARG A 153 -0.71 18.16 9.52
C ARG A 153 0.01 17.35 10.60
N ARG A 154 1.36 17.37 10.63
CA ARG A 154 2.15 16.69 11.66
C ARG A 154 1.95 17.31 13.04
N VAL A 155 1.91 18.64 13.11
CA VAL A 155 1.63 19.36 14.36
C VAL A 155 0.20 19.09 14.84
N ALA A 156 -0.77 18.98 13.93
CA ALA A 156 -2.15 18.63 14.31
C ALA A 156 -2.29 17.19 14.82
N ALA A 157 -1.49 16.26 14.31
CA ALA A 157 -1.51 14.85 14.72
C ALA A 157 -0.78 14.57 16.05
N ASP A 158 0.08 15.49 16.49
CA ASP A 158 0.84 15.39 17.73
C ASP A 158 0.51 16.58 18.64
N PRO A 159 -0.39 16.43 19.62
CA PRO A 159 -0.78 17.51 20.53
C PRO A 159 0.40 18.16 21.27
N LEU A 160 1.50 17.41 21.47
CA LEU A 160 2.69 17.91 22.15
C LEU A 160 3.64 18.68 21.21
N ALA A 161 3.45 18.60 19.88
CA ALA A 161 4.29 19.28 18.92
C ALA A 161 4.28 20.81 19.10
N ARG A 162 3.20 21.38 19.66
CA ARG A 162 3.09 22.82 19.95
C ARG A 162 3.95 23.27 21.14
N LEU A 163 4.37 22.34 22.00
CA LEU A 163 5.20 22.59 23.18
C LEU A 163 6.70 22.44 22.87
N ARG A 164 7.04 22.04 21.65
CA ARG A 164 8.43 21.87 21.20
C ARG A 164 9.19 23.18 21.17
N VAL A 165 10.48 23.12 21.47
CA VAL A 165 11.37 24.28 21.37
C VAL A 165 11.58 24.67 19.91
N ALA A 166 12.01 25.91 19.67
CA ALA A 166 12.16 26.47 18.31
C ALA A 166 13.02 25.58 17.39
N GLU A 167 14.12 25.02 17.92
CA GLU A 167 15.03 24.14 17.18
C GLU A 167 14.36 22.84 16.70
N GLU A 168 13.53 22.22 17.54
CA GLU A 168 12.80 21.01 17.18
C GLU A 168 11.74 21.29 16.09
N ASN A 169 11.12 22.47 16.15
CA ASN A 169 10.16 22.92 15.14
C ASN A 169 10.85 23.20 13.80
N GLU A 170 12.03 23.82 13.80
CA GLU A 170 12.83 24.03 12.60
C GLU A 170 13.27 22.69 11.99
N ALA A 171 13.80 21.77 12.79
CA ALA A 171 14.18 20.43 12.34
C ALA A 171 13.00 19.64 11.76
N LEU A 172 11.80 19.79 12.34
CA LEU A 172 10.57 19.20 11.79
C LEU A 172 10.22 19.82 10.43
N TYR A 173 10.32 21.14 10.30
CA TYR A 173 10.03 21.83 9.06
C TYR A 173 10.99 21.44 7.94
N ILE A 174 12.31 21.35 8.21
CA ILE A 174 13.32 20.86 7.25
C ILE A 174 12.97 19.46 6.74
N ARG A 175 12.55 18.54 7.63
CA ARG A 175 12.09 17.21 7.20
C ARG A 175 10.85 17.29 6.30
N CYS A 176 9.91 18.18 6.59
CA CYS A 176 8.73 18.42 5.75
C CYS A 176 9.10 18.99 4.37
N GLU A 177 10.13 19.81 4.25
CA GLU A 177 10.64 20.28 2.96
C GLU A 177 11.24 19.15 2.12
N GLN A 178 12.05 18.30 2.75
CA GLN A 178 12.62 17.11 2.11
C GLN A 178 11.52 16.15 1.63
N ASP A 179 10.52 15.89 2.47
CA ASP A 179 9.38 15.05 2.14
C ASP A 179 8.55 15.65 1.00
N ALA A 180 8.24 16.96 1.04
CA ALA A 180 7.49 17.64 -0.02
C ALA A 180 8.23 17.58 -1.37
N SER A 181 9.55 17.79 -1.36
CA SER A 181 10.38 17.65 -2.56
C SER A 181 10.31 16.24 -3.13
N ARG A 182 10.48 15.22 -2.27
CA ARG A 182 10.36 13.81 -2.65
C ARG A 182 8.98 13.46 -3.17
N TYR A 183 7.91 13.93 -2.54
CA TYR A 183 6.53 13.67 -2.96
C TYR A 183 6.21 14.30 -4.31
N ARG A 184 6.74 15.49 -4.61
CA ARG A 184 6.62 16.08 -5.95
C ARG A 184 7.30 15.22 -7.01
N ALA A 185 8.52 14.75 -6.75
CA ALA A 185 9.23 13.88 -7.68
C ALA A 185 8.50 12.55 -7.92
N LEU A 186 7.99 11.92 -6.85
CA LEU A 186 7.21 10.68 -6.95
C LEU A 186 5.88 10.91 -7.68
N ALA A 187 5.19 12.02 -7.44
CA ALA A 187 3.95 12.35 -8.15
C ALA A 187 4.20 12.55 -9.65
N GLN A 188 5.27 13.25 -10.03
CA GLN A 188 5.66 13.38 -11.44
C GLN A 188 5.93 12.01 -12.09
N LEU A 189 6.56 11.08 -11.37
CA LEU A 189 6.80 9.72 -11.84
C LEU A 189 5.51 8.92 -12.05
N ILE A 190 4.58 9.04 -11.10
CA ILE A 190 3.26 8.41 -11.14
C ILE A 190 2.46 8.97 -12.33
N ASP A 191 2.39 10.29 -12.46
CA ASP A 191 1.66 10.97 -13.52
C ASP A 191 2.27 10.68 -14.91
N ALA A 192 3.58 10.46 -14.99
CA ALA A 192 4.23 9.99 -16.22
C ALA A 192 3.87 8.54 -16.56
N SER A 193 3.70 7.68 -15.56
CA SER A 193 3.39 6.25 -15.75
C SER A 193 1.95 6.01 -16.16
N ASP A 194 1.04 6.91 -15.81
CA ASP A 194 -0.39 6.83 -16.18
C ASP A 194 -0.65 7.09 -17.67
N ARG A 195 0.30 7.73 -18.37
CA ARG A 195 0.19 8.07 -19.80
C ARG A 195 0.62 6.94 -20.75
N HIS A 196 1.01 5.78 -20.22
CA HIS A 196 1.59 4.65 -20.97
C HIS A 196 0.82 3.36 -20.72
#